data_AF-A0A7C2AL29-F1
#
_entry.id   AF-A0A7C2AL29-F1
#
_cell.length_a   1.000
_cell.length_b   1.000
_cell.length_c   1.000
_cell.angle_alpha   90.00
_cell.angle_beta   90.00
_cell.angle_gamma   90.00
#
_symmetry.space_group_name_H-M   'P 1'
#
loop_
_entity.id
_entity.type
_entity.pdbx_description
1 polymer ?
#
loop_
_entity_poly.entity_id
_entity_poly.type
_entity_poly.pdbx_seq_one_letter_code
_entity_poly.pdbx_strand_id
1 'polypeptide(L)'
;MYDYDRELVLEILSQIKNSLETILYRFEPIERIEDFTDSPWGMEKLDSICMQLIAIGEGVKKIDKITKGSLFSKYPQIDWKGVKGMRDIISHHYFDVDAEIIYEVCKNKIPELKDVILRILTDLKEKQ
;
A
#
# COMPACT_ATOMS: atom_id res chain seq x y z
N MET A 1 -23.51 -13.61 7.27
CA MET A 1 -23.65 -12.71 6.10
C MET A 1 -22.99 -11.38 6.43
N TYR A 2 -22.09 -10.87 5.60
CA TYR A 2 -21.45 -9.56 5.82
C TYR A 2 -22.45 -8.43 5.52
N ASP A 3 -22.40 -7.32 6.26
CA ASP A 3 -23.22 -6.10 6.03
C ASP A 3 -22.67 -5.22 4.88
N TYR A 4 -21.86 -5.80 3.99
CA TYR A 4 -21.22 -5.07 2.91
C TYR A 4 -20.97 -5.98 1.71
N ASP A 5 -20.75 -5.36 0.55
CA ASP A 5 -20.43 -6.04 -0.71
C ASP A 5 -19.04 -6.70 -0.61
N ARG A 6 -19.05 -8.01 -0.33
CA ARG A 6 -17.84 -8.81 -0.16
C ARG A 6 -17.08 -8.99 -1.47
N GLU A 7 -17.78 -9.12 -2.60
CA GLU A 7 -17.13 -9.33 -3.90
C GLU A 7 -16.34 -8.08 -4.30
N LEU A 8 -16.95 -6.90 -4.15
CA LEU A 8 -16.26 -5.63 -4.38
C LEU A 8 -15.06 -5.44 -3.45
N VAL A 9 -15.18 -5.81 -2.16
CA VAL A 9 -14.05 -5.73 -1.22
C VAL A 9 -12.91 -6.67 -1.63
N LEU A 10 -13.22 -7.91 -2.05
CA LEU A 10 -12.22 -8.87 -2.53
C LEU A 10 -11.52 -8.39 -3.81
N GLU A 11 -12.25 -7.75 -4.72
CA GLU A 11 -11.67 -7.14 -5.92
C GLU A 11 -10.68 -6.03 -5.55
N ILE A 12 -11.07 -5.10 -4.68
CA ILE A 12 -10.20 -3.99 -4.27
C ILE A 12 -8.97 -4.50 -3.50
N LEU A 13 -9.14 -5.48 -2.61
CA LEU A 13 -8.02 -6.12 -1.92
C LEU A 13 -7.05 -6.80 -2.89
N SER A 14 -7.57 -7.41 -3.96
CA SER A 14 -6.74 -8.02 -5.01
C SER A 14 -5.97 -6.97 -5.81
N GLN A 15 -6.58 -5.81 -6.10
CA GLN A 15 -5.89 -4.67 -6.71
C GLN A 15 -4.77 -4.14 -5.80
N ILE A 16 -5.05 -3.96 -4.51
CA ILE A 16 -4.05 -3.56 -3.50
C ILE A 16 -2.88 -4.56 -3.46
N LYS A 17 -3.17 -5.86 -3.41
CA LYS A 17 -2.14 -6.91 -3.47
C LYS A 17 -1.24 -6.76 -4.70
N ASN A 18 -1.82 -6.57 -5.89
CA ASN A 18 -1.06 -6.43 -7.12
C ASN A 18 -0.17 -5.17 -7.11
N SER A 19 -0.66 -4.06 -6.55
CA SER A 19 0.14 -2.85 -6.34
C SER A 19 1.30 -3.08 -5.36
N LEU A 20 1.07 -3.80 -4.26
CA LEU A 20 2.12 -4.16 -3.30
C LEU A 20 3.21 -5.03 -3.93
N GLU A 21 2.81 -6.04 -4.72
CA GLU A 21 3.75 -6.89 -5.47
C GLU A 21 4.55 -6.08 -6.50
N THR A 22 3.90 -5.13 -7.16
CA THR A 22 4.56 -4.22 -8.11
C THR A 22 5.59 -3.33 -7.42
N ILE A 23 5.28 -2.79 -6.24
CA ILE A 23 6.24 -2.02 -5.43
C ILE A 23 7.44 -2.88 -5.07
N LEU A 24 7.22 -4.08 -4.51
CA LEU A 24 8.31 -4.97 -4.09
C LEU A 24 9.22 -5.34 -5.26
N TYR A 25 8.65 -5.64 -6.44
CA TYR A 25 9.43 -5.92 -7.65
C TYR A 25 10.24 -4.71 -8.12
N ARG A 26 9.66 -3.51 -8.09
CA ARG A 26 10.35 -2.29 -8.53
C ARG A 26 11.40 -1.82 -7.52
N PHE A 27 11.22 -2.17 -6.26
CA PHE A 27 12.13 -1.85 -5.15
C PHE A 27 13.26 -2.87 -4.98
N GLU A 28 13.13 -4.10 -5.49
CA GLU A 28 14.17 -5.14 -5.43
C GLU A 28 15.59 -4.66 -5.78
N PRO A 29 15.83 -3.87 -6.85
CA PRO A 29 17.17 -3.40 -7.19
C PRO A 29 17.65 -2.17 -6.40
N ILE A 30 16.86 -1.66 -5.46
CA ILE A 30 17.15 -0.46 -4.67
C ILE A 30 17.74 -0.89 -3.32
N GLU A 31 19.05 -0.74 -3.15
CA GLU A 31 19.75 -1.15 -1.93
C GLU A 31 19.87 0.00 -0.93
N ARG A 32 19.98 1.24 -1.42
CA ARG A 32 20.10 2.46 -0.63
C ARG A 32 19.30 3.61 -1.25
N ILE A 33 19.17 4.72 -0.51
CA ILE A 33 18.35 5.86 -0.92
C ILE A 33 18.89 6.48 -2.22
N GLU A 34 20.21 6.52 -2.38
CA GLU A 34 20.88 7.10 -3.54
C GLU A 34 20.52 6.38 -4.86
N ASP A 35 20.15 5.09 -4.79
CA ASP A 35 19.72 4.34 -5.98
C ASP A 35 18.40 4.91 -6.58
N PHE A 36 17.62 5.66 -5.79
CA PHE A 36 16.47 6.43 -6.28
C PHE A 36 16.85 7.79 -6.86
N THR A 37 17.84 8.49 -6.30
CA THR A 37 18.07 9.91 -6.61
C THR A 37 19.18 10.13 -7.64
N ASP A 38 20.17 9.24 -7.69
CA ASP A 38 21.43 9.48 -8.42
C ASP A 38 21.32 9.17 -9.92
N SER A 39 20.18 8.66 -10.38
CA SER A 39 19.96 8.35 -11.78
C SER A 39 18.52 8.62 -12.26
N PRO A 40 18.33 8.96 -13.55
CA PRO A 40 17.00 9.08 -14.13
C PRO A 40 16.15 7.80 -13.97
N TRP A 41 16.79 6.63 -14.10
CA TRP A 41 16.12 5.35 -13.89
C TRP A 41 15.64 5.17 -12.44
N GLY A 42 16.45 5.58 -11.46
CA GLY A 42 16.07 5.58 -10.05
C GLY A 42 14.87 6.48 -9.79
N MET A 43 14.88 7.69 -10.35
CA MET A 43 13.78 8.64 -10.21
C MET A 43 12.50 8.10 -10.86
N GLU A 44 12.59 7.47 -12.03
CA GLU A 44 11.47 6.77 -12.66
C GLU A 44 10.91 5.65 -11.77
N LYS A 45 11.76 4.88 -11.07
CA LYS A 45 11.31 3.87 -10.10
C LYS A 45 10.58 4.51 -8.93
N LEU A 46 11.13 5.59 -8.37
CA LEU A 46 10.53 6.33 -7.26
C LEU A 46 9.14 6.84 -7.64
N ASP A 47 9.00 7.55 -8.76
CA ASP A 47 7.71 8.03 -9.27
C ASP A 47 6.71 6.89 -9.47
N SER A 48 7.19 5.78 -10.05
CA SER A 48 6.37 4.60 -10.29
C SER A 48 5.87 3.94 -9.00
N ILE A 49 6.69 3.92 -7.95
CA ILE A 49 6.34 3.42 -6.61
C ILE A 49 5.35 4.37 -5.93
N CYS A 50 5.59 5.68 -5.98
CA CYS A 50 4.68 6.70 -5.44
C CYS A 50 3.25 6.55 -6.00
N MET A 51 3.12 6.27 -7.30
CA MET A 51 1.80 6.01 -7.90
C MET A 51 1.12 4.76 -7.34
N GLN A 52 1.86 3.68 -7.10
CA GLN A 52 1.29 2.48 -6.48
C GLN A 52 0.89 2.74 -5.02
N LEU A 53 1.69 3.48 -4.26
CA LEU A 53 1.40 3.86 -2.88
C LEU A 53 0.12 4.70 -2.76
N ILE A 54 -0.09 5.65 -3.68
CA ILE A 54 -1.34 6.41 -3.78
C ILE A 54 -2.53 5.47 -4.08
N ALA A 55 -2.39 4.57 -5.05
CA ALA A 55 -3.44 3.62 -5.40
C ALA A 55 -3.83 2.71 -4.23
N ILE A 56 -2.84 2.23 -3.46
CA ILE A 56 -3.07 1.46 -2.23
C ILE A 56 -3.87 2.28 -1.21
N GLY A 57 -3.45 3.51 -0.94
CA GLY A 57 -4.12 4.40 0.02
C GLY A 57 -5.59 4.65 -0.34
N GLU A 58 -5.87 4.91 -1.63
CA GLU A 58 -7.24 5.10 -2.12
C GLU A 58 -8.07 3.79 -2.06
N GLY A 59 -7.47 2.64 -2.38
CA GLY A 59 -8.11 1.33 -2.23
C GLY A 59 -8.51 1.06 -0.78
N VAL A 60 -7.61 1.34 0.16
CA VAL A 60 -7.89 1.20 1.61
C VAL A 60 -9.00 2.15 2.04
N LYS A 61 -8.99 3.43 1.64
CA LYS A 61 -10.10 4.37 1.93
C LYS A 61 -11.44 3.84 1.42
N LYS A 62 -11.46 3.29 0.20
CA LYS A 62 -12.68 2.74 -0.42
C LYS A 62 -13.22 1.55 0.39
N ILE A 63 -12.37 0.61 0.77
CA ILE A 63 -12.76 -0.54 1.61
C ILE A 63 -13.25 -0.07 2.98
N ASP A 64 -12.55 0.88 3.61
CA ASP A 64 -12.93 1.41 4.92
C ASP A 64 -14.34 2.03 4.89
N LYS A 65 -14.66 2.75 3.81
CA LYS A 65 -16.00 3.30 3.55
C LYS A 65 -17.06 2.20 3.34
N ILE A 66 -16.77 1.19 2.52
CA ILE A 66 -17.69 0.08 2.22
C ILE A 66 -18.00 -0.72 3.50
N THR A 67 -16.97 -0.99 4.30
CA THR A 67 -17.05 -1.84 5.49
C THR A 67 -17.39 -1.06 6.76
N LYS A 68 -17.55 0.27 6.67
CA LYS A 68 -17.76 1.19 7.80
C LYS A 68 -16.69 1.02 8.91
N GLY A 69 -15.44 0.75 8.52
CA GLY A 69 -14.32 0.49 9.42
C GLY A 69 -14.31 -0.87 10.14
N SER A 70 -15.32 -1.72 9.91
CA SER A 70 -15.45 -3.01 10.61
C SER A 70 -14.45 -4.07 10.16
N LEU A 71 -13.87 -3.95 8.96
CA LEU A 71 -12.91 -4.92 8.44
C LEU A 71 -11.52 -4.68 9.02
N PHE A 72 -10.95 -3.49 8.82
CA PHE A 72 -9.57 -3.19 9.20
C PHE A 72 -9.35 -3.13 10.71
N SER A 73 -10.38 -2.84 11.51
CA SER A 73 -10.31 -2.92 12.98
C SER A 73 -9.94 -4.32 13.51
N LYS A 74 -10.09 -5.37 12.71
CA LYS A 74 -9.68 -6.74 13.04
C LYS A 74 -8.18 -7.01 12.81
N TYR A 75 -7.46 -6.04 12.24
CA TYR A 75 -6.05 -6.14 11.89
C TYR A 75 -5.30 -4.91 12.42
N PRO A 76 -5.25 -4.69 13.75
CA PRO A 76 -4.73 -3.47 14.37
C PRO A 76 -3.20 -3.32 14.27
N GLN A 77 -2.49 -4.34 13.79
CA GLN A 77 -1.03 -4.28 13.61
C GLN A 77 -0.62 -3.29 12.51
N ILE A 78 -1.52 -3.01 11.55
CA ILE A 78 -1.29 -2.02 10.50
C ILE A 78 -1.85 -0.67 10.92
N ASP A 79 -1.05 0.40 10.77
CA ASP A 79 -1.54 1.77 10.86
C ASP A 79 -2.36 2.13 9.60
N TRP A 80 -3.64 1.74 9.60
CA TRP A 80 -4.55 2.04 8.49
C TRP A 80 -4.78 3.54 8.29
N LYS A 81 -4.58 4.37 9.32
CA LYS A 81 -4.68 5.82 9.16
C LYS A 81 -3.50 6.34 8.34
N GLY A 82 -2.29 5.88 8.64
CA GLY A 82 -1.09 6.14 7.86
C GLY A 82 -1.21 5.68 6.41
N VAL A 83 -1.69 4.45 6.18
CA VAL A 83 -1.88 3.92 4.81
C VAL A 83 -2.86 4.79 3.99
N LYS A 84 -3.97 5.25 4.60
CA LYS A 84 -4.91 6.17 3.95
C LYS A 84 -4.29 7.55 3.67
N GLY A 85 -3.39 8.01 4.53
CA GLY A 85 -2.72 9.31 4.40
C GLY A 85 -1.58 9.37 3.36
N MET A 86 -1.25 8.23 2.73
CA MET A 86 -0.07 8.12 1.85
C MET A 86 -0.05 9.12 0.69
N ARG A 87 -1.23 9.42 0.11
CA ARG A 87 -1.34 10.45 -0.93
C ARG A 87 -0.94 11.83 -0.42
N ASP A 88 -1.38 12.18 0.78
CA ASP A 88 -1.15 13.52 1.33
C ASP A 88 0.34 13.71 1.60
N ILE A 89 1.02 12.66 2.11
CA ILE A 89 2.48 12.62 2.28
C ILE A 89 3.18 12.88 0.94
N ILE A 90 2.85 12.10 -0.10
CA ILE A 90 3.51 12.18 -1.42
C ILE A 90 3.23 13.51 -2.12
N SER A 91 2.05 14.10 -1.95
CA SER A 91 1.70 15.35 -2.67
C SER A 91 2.28 16.62 -2.07
N HIS A 92 2.71 16.61 -0.81
CA HIS A 92 3.09 17.82 -0.07
C HIS A 92 4.61 18.04 0.10
N HIS A 93 5.45 17.02 -0.14
CA HIS A 93 6.87 17.05 0.27
C HIS A 93 7.90 16.83 -0.86
N TYR A 94 7.50 16.98 -2.14
CA TYR A 94 8.40 16.75 -3.28
C TYR A 94 9.70 17.57 -3.18
N PHE A 95 10.83 16.90 -3.44
CA PHE A 95 12.26 17.29 -3.35
C PHE A 95 12.98 16.73 -2.09
N ASP A 96 13.77 15.67 -2.33
CA ASP A 96 14.67 14.89 -1.46
C ASP A 96 14.08 14.20 -0.21
N VAL A 97 13.22 14.86 0.56
CA VAL A 97 12.64 14.31 1.80
C VAL A 97 11.75 13.07 1.52
N ASP A 98 11.14 13.02 0.34
CA ASP A 98 10.28 11.90 -0.05
C ASP A 98 11.07 10.61 -0.31
N ALA A 99 12.27 10.67 -0.89
CA ALA A 99 13.00 9.45 -1.27
C ALA A 99 13.36 8.59 -0.04
N GLU A 100 13.78 9.22 1.06
CA GLU A 100 14.08 8.55 2.32
C GLU A 100 12.81 7.93 2.95
N ILE A 101 11.70 8.68 3.00
CA ILE A 101 10.43 8.19 3.53
C ILE A 101 9.91 7.02 2.69
N ILE A 102 9.94 7.15 1.36
CA ILE A 102 9.49 6.09 0.45
C ILE A 102 10.39 4.86 0.56
N TYR A 103 11.71 5.03 0.66
CA TYR A 103 12.63 3.92 0.88
C TYR A 103 12.29 3.18 2.17
N GLU A 104 12.10 3.89 3.29
CA GLU A 104 11.74 3.29 4.58
C GLU A 104 10.38 2.59 4.55
N VAL A 105 9.38 3.19 3.90
CA VAL A 105 8.06 2.57 3.71
C VAL A 105 8.19 1.28 2.88
N CYS A 106 8.91 1.32 1.75
CA CYS A 106 9.09 0.16 0.88
C CYS A 106 9.84 -0.97 1.57
N LYS A 107 10.88 -0.64 2.34
CA LYS A 107 11.70 -1.62 3.05
C LYS A 107 10.99 -2.24 4.24
N ASN A 108 10.34 -1.43 5.07
CA ASN A 108 9.89 -1.84 6.40
C ASN A 108 8.38 -2.01 6.54
N LYS A 109 7.57 -1.37 5.69
CA LYS A 109 6.09 -1.33 5.85
C LYS A 109 5.35 -2.11 4.76
N ILE A 110 5.83 -2.05 3.52
CA ILE A 110 5.17 -2.72 2.39
C ILE A 110 5.15 -4.26 2.52
N PRO A 111 6.22 -4.93 2.98
CA PRO A 111 6.17 -6.38 3.22
C PRO A 111 5.12 -6.77 4.25
N GLU A 112 5.09 -6.07 5.39
CA GLU A 112 4.10 -6.32 6.46
C GLU A 112 2.67 -6.09 5.97
N LEU A 113 2.44 -4.99 5.25
CA LEU A 113 1.13 -4.68 4.67
C LEU A 113 0.68 -5.76 3.69
N LYS A 114 1.58 -6.29 2.85
CA LYS A 114 1.28 -7.38 1.92
C LYS A 114 0.82 -8.63 2.66
N ASP A 115 1.54 -9.04 3.71
CA ASP A 115 1.20 -10.23 4.48
C ASP A 115 -0.19 -10.10 5.13
N VAL A 116 -0.50 -8.91 5.66
CA VAL A 116 -1.81 -8.64 6.25
C VAL A 116 -2.92 -8.61 5.19
N ILE A 117 -2.70 -8.01 4.02
CA ILE A 117 -3.67 -8.03 2.91
C ILE A 117 -3.93 -9.45 2.42
N LEU A 118 -2.89 -10.29 2.31
CA LEU A 118 -3.04 -11.70 1.98
C LEU A 118 -3.86 -12.45 3.03
N ARG A 119 -3.60 -12.20 4.32
CA ARG A 119 -4.41 -12.76 5.41
C ARG A 119 -5.87 -12.32 5.32
N ILE A 120 -6.14 -11.04 5.06
CA ILE A 120 -7.51 -10.54 4.89
C ILE A 120 -8.21 -11.25 3.72
N LEU A 121 -7.52 -11.43 2.59
CA LEU A 121 -8.05 -12.15 1.44
C LEU A 121 -8.42 -13.60 1.78
N THR A 122 -7.56 -14.31 2.52
CA THR A 122 -7.81 -15.67 2.99
C THR A 122 -8.99 -15.72 3.97
N ASP A 123 -8.97 -14.90 5.02
CA ASP A 123 -10.02 -14.85 6.04
C ASP A 123 -11.40 -14.54 5.44
N LEU A 124 -11.45 -13.66 4.43
CA LEU A 124 -12.68 -13.35 3.73
C LEU A 124 -13.12 -14.50 2.82
N LYS A 125 -12.22 -15.27 2.20
CA LYS A 125 -12.55 -16.41 1.32
C LYS A 125 -13.04 -17.63 2.10
N GLU A 126 -12.44 -17.94 3.24
CA GLU A 126 -12.75 -19.13 4.06
C GLU A 126 -14.09 -19.03 4.81
N LYS A 127 -14.56 -17.83 5.13
CA LYS A 127 -15.83 -17.60 5.85
C LYS A 127 -17.08 -17.67 4.95
N GLN A 128 -17.22 -18.73 4.15
CA GLN A 128 -18.44 -19.00 3.36
C GLN A 128 -19.65 -19.26 4.26
#